data_AF-A0A8H4P665-F1
#
_entry.id   AF-A0A8H4P665-F1
#
_cell.length_a   1.000
_cell.length_b   1.000
_cell.length_c   1.000
_cell.angle_alpha   90.00
_cell.angle_beta   90.00
_cell.angle_gamma   90.00
#
_symmetry.space_group_name_H-M   'P 1'
#
loop_
_entity.id
_entity.type
_entity.pdbx_description
1 polymer ?
#
loop_
_entity_poly.entity_id
_entity_poly.type
_entity_poly.pdbx_seq_one_letter_code
_entity_poly.pdbx_strand_id
1 'polypeptide(L)'
;MKALVVTPKNGLVIVQDIPIPEPGPSEILIRVGAVTLNRVDWLYTANPVAAQDRRVVGSDFAGVVTKVGKDVEKLNDPRARVGTRVASFVQGACSVNERPGAFAQCGCVEWDLAWHVPEAMSLEEAASVS
;
A
#
# COMPACT_ATOMS: atom_id res chain seq x y z
N MET A 1 6.72 3.17 -11.33
CA MET A 1 5.33 3.46 -10.94
C MET A 1 5.25 4.86 -10.37
N LYS A 2 4.11 5.53 -10.55
CA LYS A 2 3.83 6.80 -9.89
C LYS A 2 3.41 6.60 -8.43
N ALA A 3 3.90 7.46 -7.55
CA ALA A 3 3.51 7.51 -6.15
C ALA A 3 3.56 8.95 -5.61
N LEU A 4 2.74 9.27 -4.61
CA LEU A 4 2.79 10.54 -3.89
C LEU A 4 3.87 10.45 -2.80
N VAL A 5 4.93 11.24 -2.95
CA VAL A 5 6.12 11.17 -2.10
C VAL A 5 6.28 12.46 -1.31
N VAL A 6 6.41 12.33 0.02
CA VAL A 6 6.84 13.42 0.90
C VAL A 6 8.36 13.40 1.05
N THR A 7 8.97 14.59 1.05
CA THR A 7 10.37 14.83 1.38
C THR A 7 10.44 15.59 2.71
N PRO A 8 10.63 14.90 3.86
CA PRO A 8 10.47 15.52 5.18
C PRO A 8 11.35 16.75 5.41
N LYS A 9 12.59 16.74 4.88
CA LYS A 9 13.57 17.82 5.06
C LYS A 9 13.08 19.20 4.59
N ASN A 10 12.22 19.26 3.58
CA ASN A 10 11.72 20.51 3.00
C ASN A 10 10.20 20.56 2.87
N GLY A 11 9.48 19.55 3.37
CA GLY A 11 8.02 19.45 3.30
C GLY A 11 7.46 19.32 1.88
N LEU A 12 8.27 18.98 0.88
CA LEU A 12 7.80 18.84 -0.50
C LEU A 12 6.98 17.56 -0.67
N VAL A 13 5.82 17.67 -1.31
CA VAL A 13 4.89 16.56 -1.55
C VAL A 13 4.52 16.54 -3.01
N ILE A 14 5.03 15.58 -3.76
CA ILE A 14 4.86 15.53 -5.21
C ILE A 14 4.68 14.10 -5.70
N VAL A 15 3.97 13.96 -6.83
CA VAL A 15 3.90 12.70 -7.55
C VAL A 15 5.22 12.48 -8.28
N GLN A 16 5.87 11.36 -8.03
CA GLN A 16 7.14 10.97 -8.65
C GLN A 16 7.07 9.57 -9.25
N ASP A 17 7.90 9.31 -10.26
CA ASP A 17 8.18 7.96 -10.73
C ASP A 17 9.24 7.29 -9.84
N ILE A 18 8.88 6.15 -9.23
CA ILE A 18 9.73 5.31 -8.39
C ILE A 18 9.70 3.85 -8.86
N PRO A 19 10.68 3.00 -8.51
CA PRO A 19 10.64 1.57 -8.85
C PRO A 19 9.38 0.87 -8.30
N ILE A 20 8.92 -0.17 -8.99
CA ILE A 20 7.89 -1.07 -8.43
C ILE A 20 8.59 -1.92 -7.35
N PRO A 21 8.04 -2.02 -6.13
CA PRO A 21 8.63 -2.85 -5.09
C PRO A 21 8.50 -4.34 -5.43
N GLU A 22 9.44 -5.13 -4.94
CA GLU A 22 9.37 -6.59 -4.99
C GLU A 22 8.80 -7.10 -3.66
N PRO A 23 7.84 -8.05 -3.66
CA PRO A 23 7.33 -8.59 -2.41
C PRO A 23 8.39 -9.45 -1.73
N GLY A 24 8.52 -9.29 -0.42
CA GLY A 24 9.27 -10.20 0.44
C GLY A 24 8.68 -11.62 0.47
N PRO A 25 9.33 -12.56 1.18
CA PRO A 25 8.93 -13.98 1.17
C PRO A 25 7.48 -14.25 1.57
N SER A 26 6.94 -13.47 2.53
CA SER A 26 5.56 -13.58 3.03
C SER A 26 4.64 -12.47 2.52
N GLU A 27 5.11 -11.64 1.59
CA GLU A 27 4.33 -10.50 1.12
C GLU A 27 3.61 -10.80 -0.19
N ILE A 28 2.64 -9.95 -0.50
CA ILE A 28 1.96 -9.88 -1.78
C ILE A 28 2.16 -8.49 -2.38
N LEU A 29 2.41 -8.43 -3.69
CA LEU A 29 2.41 -7.20 -4.46
C LEU A 29 1.02 -6.97 -5.01
N ILE A 30 0.48 -5.80 -4.74
CA ILE A 30 -0.87 -5.41 -5.14
C ILE A 30 -0.77 -4.25 -6.12
N ARG A 31 -1.43 -4.36 -7.28
CA ARG A 31 -1.72 -3.21 -8.15
C ARG A 31 -2.93 -2.49 -7.59
N VAL A 32 -2.71 -1.28 -7.11
CA VAL A 32 -3.72 -0.43 -6.46
C VAL A 32 -4.73 0.04 -7.50
N GLY A 33 -6.02 -0.14 -7.19
CA GLY A 33 -7.14 0.35 -7.98
C GLY A 33 -7.88 1.52 -7.31
N ALA A 34 -7.92 1.53 -5.98
CA ALA A 34 -8.53 2.60 -5.19
C ALA A 34 -7.74 2.85 -3.90
N VAL A 35 -7.82 4.07 -3.39
CA VAL A 35 -7.24 4.50 -2.11
C VAL A 35 -8.27 5.32 -1.33
N THR A 36 -8.13 5.38 -0.01
CA THR A 36 -8.95 6.26 0.84
C THR A 36 -8.14 7.46 1.28
N LEU A 37 -8.80 8.62 1.35
CA LEU A 37 -8.23 9.83 1.93
C LEU A 37 -8.69 9.96 3.38
N ASN A 38 -7.79 9.68 4.31
CA ASN A 38 -8.03 9.86 5.74
C ASN A 38 -7.56 11.22 6.23
N ARG A 39 -8.10 11.63 7.39
CA ARG A 39 -7.58 12.78 8.14
C ARG A 39 -6.09 12.60 8.49
N VAL A 40 -5.62 11.37 8.70
CA VAL A 40 -4.22 11.15 9.08
C VAL A 40 -3.25 11.37 7.92
N ASP A 41 -3.67 11.15 6.68
CA ASP A 41 -2.77 11.24 5.52
C ASP A 41 -2.26 12.66 5.29
N TRP A 42 -3.14 13.66 5.41
CA TRP A 42 -2.72 15.06 5.33
C TRP A 42 -1.83 15.44 6.52
N LEU A 43 -2.14 14.92 7.72
CA LEU A 43 -1.41 15.24 8.94
C LEU A 43 0.04 14.76 8.84
N TYR A 44 0.27 13.55 8.34
CA TYR A 44 1.60 12.97 8.14
C TYR A 44 2.32 13.51 6.91
N THR A 45 1.59 14.15 6.00
CA THR A 45 2.20 14.93 4.93
C THR A 45 2.73 16.26 5.47
N ALA A 46 1.99 16.93 6.34
CA ALA A 46 2.38 18.20 6.95
C ALA A 46 3.40 18.05 8.10
N ASN A 47 3.33 16.93 8.84
CA ASN A 47 4.18 16.61 9.98
C ASN A 47 4.68 15.16 9.85
N PRO A 48 5.55 14.86 8.87
CA PRO A 48 5.98 13.50 8.61
C PRO A 48 6.77 12.93 9.78
N VAL A 49 6.35 11.75 10.23
CA VAL A 49 7.08 10.94 11.23
C VAL A 49 7.83 9.85 10.45
N ALA A 50 8.67 10.27 9.51
CA ALA A 50 9.47 9.38 8.67
C ALA A 50 10.95 9.66 8.93
N ALA A 51 11.74 8.61 9.16
CA ALA A 51 13.20 8.72 9.30
C ALA A 51 13.90 8.89 7.94
N GLN A 52 13.22 8.56 6.84
CA GLN A 52 13.77 8.56 5.49
C GLN A 52 13.60 9.93 4.80
N ASP A 53 14.55 10.27 3.94
CA ASP A 53 14.53 11.51 3.14
C ASP A 53 13.35 11.57 2.16
N ARG A 54 12.82 10.42 1.74
CA ARG A 54 11.67 10.30 0.84
C ARG A 54 10.78 9.16 1.30
N ARG A 55 9.47 9.40 1.37
CA ARG A 55 8.49 8.39 1.78
C ARG A 55 7.20 8.52 0.99
N VAL A 56 6.65 7.39 0.54
CA VAL A 56 5.28 7.34 0.00
C VAL A 56 4.29 7.53 1.15
N VAL A 57 3.31 8.42 0.98
CA VAL A 57 2.25 8.70 1.97
C VAL A 57 1.01 7.85 1.72
N GLY A 58 0.00 7.96 2.60
CA GLY A 58 -1.27 7.25 2.46
C GLY A 58 -1.34 5.97 3.27
N SER A 59 -2.51 5.67 3.82
CA SER A 59 -2.74 4.48 4.64
C SER A 59 -3.47 3.36 3.92
N ASP A 60 -4.63 3.62 3.33
CA ASP A 60 -5.56 2.57 2.93
C ASP A 60 -5.69 2.43 1.42
N PHE A 61 -5.83 1.18 0.96
CA PHE A 61 -5.98 0.88 -0.45
C PHE A 61 -6.67 -0.45 -0.72
N ALA A 62 -7.21 -0.55 -1.93
CA ALA A 62 -7.72 -1.79 -2.49
C ALA A 62 -7.19 -1.99 -3.91
N GLY A 63 -7.01 -3.24 -4.30
CA GLY A 63 -6.42 -3.58 -5.59
C GLY A 63 -6.48 -5.06 -5.92
N VAL A 64 -5.60 -5.45 -6.83
CA VAL A 64 -5.48 -6.84 -7.30
C VAL A 64 -4.06 -7.33 -7.06
N VAL A 65 -3.92 -8.53 -6.50
CA VAL A 65 -2.63 -9.18 -6.31
C VAL A 65 -2.01 -9.49 -7.66
N THR A 66 -0.77 -9.02 -7.90
CA THR A 66 -0.03 -9.25 -9.15
C THR A 66 1.20 -10.13 -8.99
N LYS A 67 1.72 -10.27 -7.76
CA LYS A 67 2.83 -11.17 -7.43
C LYS A 67 2.75 -11.58 -5.97
N VAL A 68 3.29 -12.75 -5.63
CA VAL A 68 3.31 -13.28 -4.26
C VAL A 68 4.72 -13.74 -3.90
N GLY A 69 5.04 -13.67 -2.61
CA GLY A 69 6.29 -14.15 -2.06
C GLY A 69 6.39 -15.68 -2.05
N LYS A 70 7.63 -16.18 -2.05
CA LYS A 70 7.94 -17.62 -2.14
C LYS A 70 7.34 -18.46 -1.00
N ASP A 71 7.17 -17.89 0.19
CA ASP A 71 6.73 -18.64 1.38
C ASP A 71 5.19 -18.74 1.41
N VAL A 72 4.50 -17.89 0.64
CA VAL A 72 3.03 -17.83 0.57
C VAL A 72 2.47 -18.38 -0.73
N GLU A 73 3.30 -18.62 -1.75
CA GLU A 73 2.90 -19.14 -3.06
C GLU A 73 2.16 -20.49 -2.99
N LYS A 74 2.48 -21.33 -1.99
CA LYS A 74 1.84 -22.64 -1.79
C LYS A 74 0.68 -22.62 -0.80
N LEU A 75 0.35 -21.47 -0.21
CA LEU A 75 -0.78 -21.38 0.72
C LEU A 75 -2.10 -21.56 -0.03
N ASN A 76 -3.01 -22.31 0.58
CA ASN A 76 -4.36 -22.46 0.06
C ASN A 76 -5.30 -21.33 0.53
N ASP A 77 -4.82 -20.08 0.56
CA ASP A 77 -5.61 -18.90 0.95
C ASP A 77 -5.84 -18.02 -0.30
N PRO A 78 -7.07 -17.55 -0.58
CA PRO A 78 -7.32 -16.69 -1.74
C PRO A 78 -6.50 -15.39 -1.71
N ARG A 79 -6.22 -14.81 -0.54
CA ARG A 79 -5.49 -13.54 -0.40
C ARG A 79 -4.05 -13.62 -0.93
N ALA A 80 -3.45 -14.81 -0.92
CA ALA A 80 -2.11 -15.07 -1.41
C ALA A 80 -2.10 -15.64 -2.86
N ARG A 81 -3.08 -15.25 -3.70
CA ARG A 81 -3.14 -15.68 -5.11
C ARG A 81 -3.15 -14.49 -6.05
N VAL A 82 -2.38 -14.59 -7.13
CA VAL A 82 -2.41 -13.62 -8.22
C VAL A 82 -3.80 -13.58 -8.84
N GLY A 83 -4.29 -12.36 -9.11
CA GLY A 83 -5.64 -12.10 -9.61
C GLY A 83 -6.69 -11.87 -8.53
N THR A 84 -6.38 -12.17 -7.27
CA THR A 84 -7.31 -11.93 -6.16
C THR A 84 -7.47 -10.44 -5.90
N ARG A 85 -8.72 -10.00 -5.69
CA ARG A 85 -9.04 -8.66 -5.22
C ARG A 85 -8.85 -8.60 -3.71
N VAL A 86 -8.08 -7.63 -3.25
CA VAL A 86 -7.77 -7.46 -1.84
C VAL A 86 -7.84 -5.99 -1.43
N ALA A 87 -8.04 -5.74 -0.14
CA ALA A 87 -7.79 -4.45 0.47
C ALA A 87 -6.87 -4.63 1.69
N SER A 88 -6.22 -3.55 2.09
CA SER A 88 -5.22 -3.54 3.17
C SER A 88 -4.90 -2.10 3.59
N PHE A 89 -4.10 -1.97 4.64
CA PHE A 89 -3.61 -0.70 5.15
C PHE A 89 -2.11 -0.77 5.41
N VAL A 90 -1.45 0.39 5.32
CA VAL A 90 -0.03 0.57 5.63
C VAL A 90 0.22 1.86 6.41
N GLN A 91 1.40 1.95 7.00
CA GLN A 91 1.81 3.09 7.82
C GLN A 91 2.52 4.16 6.97
N GLY A 92 1.79 4.81 6.05
CA GLY A 92 2.33 5.84 5.16
C GLY A 92 2.78 7.09 5.92
N ALA A 93 4.09 7.27 6.07
CA ALA A 93 4.74 8.42 6.72
C ALA A 93 4.34 8.69 8.19
N CYS A 94 3.70 7.71 8.84
CA CYS A 94 3.29 7.76 10.25
C CYS A 94 4.17 6.92 11.18
N SER A 95 5.26 6.37 10.65
CA SER A 95 6.16 5.47 11.37
C SER A 95 7.59 5.56 10.86
N VAL A 96 8.54 5.16 11.71
CA VAL A 96 9.98 5.15 11.39
C VAL A 96 10.43 3.90 10.61
N ASN A 97 9.54 2.94 10.34
CA ASN A 97 9.87 1.74 9.57
C ASN A 97 10.14 2.08 8.09
N GLU A 98 10.53 1.12 7.26
CA GLU A 98 10.85 1.34 5.83
C GLU A 98 9.67 1.08 4.86
N ARG A 99 8.51 0.65 5.36
CA ARG A 99 7.38 0.19 4.52
C ARG A 99 6.65 1.35 3.81
N PRO A 100 6.57 1.39 2.48
CA PRO A 100 5.96 2.52 1.76
C PRO A 100 4.47 2.69 2.09
N GLY A 101 3.94 3.91 1.90
CA GLY A 101 2.52 4.21 2.00
C GLY A 101 1.69 3.77 0.80
N ALA A 102 0.37 3.89 0.94
CA ALA A 102 -0.64 3.38 0.02
C ALA A 102 -0.86 4.22 -1.25
N PHE A 103 -0.48 5.50 -1.27
CA PHE A 103 -0.75 6.40 -2.41
C PHE A 103 0.28 6.20 -3.53
N ALA A 104 0.29 4.98 -4.07
CA ALA A 104 1.11 4.51 -5.16
C ALA A 104 0.29 3.60 -6.08
N GLN A 105 0.77 3.39 -7.32
CA GLN A 105 0.09 2.47 -8.23
C GLN A 105 0.28 0.98 -7.84
N CYS A 106 1.31 0.67 -7.05
CA CYS A 106 1.51 -0.66 -6.46
C CYS A 106 2.03 -0.55 -5.03
N GLY A 107 1.77 -1.57 -4.21
CA GLY A 107 2.31 -1.69 -2.85
C GLY A 107 2.50 -3.15 -2.43
N CYS A 108 3.48 -3.38 -1.55
CA CYS A 108 3.70 -4.68 -0.92
C CYS A 108 3.16 -4.65 0.51
N VAL A 109 2.49 -5.72 0.92
CA VAL A 109 2.02 -5.95 2.29
C VAL A 109 2.20 -7.42 2.66
N GLU A 110 2.32 -7.70 3.95
CA GLU A 110 2.22 -9.07 4.45
C GLU A 110 0.85 -9.64 4.05
N TRP A 111 0.83 -10.87 3.54
CA TRP A 111 -0.38 -11.48 2.98
C TRP A 111 -1.54 -11.57 3.99
N ASP A 112 -1.21 -11.69 5.29
CA ASP A 112 -2.15 -11.83 6.40
C ASP A 112 -2.66 -10.49 6.94
N LEU A 113 -2.09 -9.37 6.47
CA LEU A 113 -2.61 -8.01 6.68
C LEU A 113 -3.53 -7.56 5.54
N ALA A 114 -3.87 -8.46 4.62
CA ALA A 114 -4.86 -8.21 3.58
C ALA A 114 -6.18 -8.94 3.88
N TRP A 115 -7.27 -8.39 3.37
CA TRP A 115 -8.59 -9.02 3.34
C TRP A 115 -9.03 -9.25 1.90
N HIS A 116 -9.70 -10.39 1.69
CA HIS A 116 -10.30 -10.72 0.40
C HIS A 116 -11.50 -9.82 0.11
N VAL A 117 -11.53 -9.21 -1.06
CA VAL A 117 -12.64 -8.35 -1.52
C VAL A 117 -13.56 -9.16 -2.43
N PRO A 118 -14.82 -9.42 -2.04
CA PRO A 118 -15.78 -10.15 -2.87
C PRO A 118 -16.08 -9.44 -4.19
N GLU A 119 -16.49 -10.20 -5.21
CA GLU A 119 -16.88 -9.62 -6.51
C GLU A 119 -17.98 -8.57 -6.42
N ALA A 120 -18.93 -8.75 -5.49
CA ALA A 120 -20.07 -7.87 -5.30
C ALA A 120 -19.72 -6.50 -4.67
N MET A 121 -18.52 -6.33 -4.11
CA MET A 121 -18.05 -5.07 -3.51
C MET A 121 -17.10 -4.37 -4.49
N SER A 122 -17.17 -3.05 -4.65
CA SER A 122 -16.22 -2.29 -5.48
C SER A 122 -14.84 -2.13 -4.79
N LEU A 123 -13.80 -1.72 -5.52
CA LEU A 123 -12.50 -1.45 -4.88
C LEU A 123 -12.55 -0.17 -4.04
N GLU A 124 -13.31 0.83 -4.44
CA GLU A 124 -13.53 2.08 -3.70
C GLU A 124 -14.23 1.80 -2.36
N GLU A 125 -15.28 0.97 -2.36
CA GLU A 125 -15.95 0.53 -1.13
C GLU A 125 -14.99 -0.22 -0.22
N ALA A 126 -14.22 -1.17 -0.78
CA ALA A 126 -13.26 -1.96 -0.02
C ALA A 126 -12.14 -1.10 0.60
N ALA A 127 -11.61 -0.12 -0.15
CA ALA A 127 -10.59 0.80 0.35
C ALA A 127 -11.11 1.63 1.53
N SER A 128 -12.42 1.97 1.54
CA SER A 128 -13.02 2.81 2.58
C SER A 128 -13.21 2.12 3.94
N VAL A 129 -13.09 0.79 3.98
CA VAL A 129 -13.28 -0.04 5.18
C VAL A 129 -12.03 -0.87 5.53
N SER A 130 -10.87 -0.43 5.04
CA SER A 130 -9.56 -1.01 5.38
C SER A 130 -9.09 -0.55 6.76
#